data_AF-A0A8S9TM66-F1
#
_entry.id   AF-A0A8S9TM66-F1
#
_cell.length_a   1.000
_cell.length_b   1.000
_cell.length_c   1.000
_cell.angle_alpha   90.00
_cell.angle_beta   90.00
_cell.angle_gamma   90.00
#
_symmetry.space_group_name_H-M   'P 1'
#
loop_
_entity.id
_entity.type
_entity.pdbx_description
1 polymer ?
#
loop_
_entity_poly.entity_id
_entity_poly.type
_entity_poly.pdbx_seq_one_letter_code
_entity_poly.pdbx_strand_id
1 'polypeptide(L)'
;MARQVLNYHDVQLYESDAALFTGHQWLNDNAINFYLQYLTQTVARRDVLLMDPAVVSCLLHQCEDEDEYQELAIGLDLTSKQLCIIPVTDNDALGAGSSHWSLLLYSDGDFQHFDSSSGHNHHAARRLAESFEVLLRAAGKRRGSGFSRRLVEVQNAPQQQNGYDCGMYVLVLAEYFCRQHAGEVEMIISLNNYATPERVTELRLQLPKLIEKLKAEAVRA
;
A
#
# COMPACT_ATOMS: atom_id res chain seq x y z
N MET A 1 21.22 -15.86 -12.68
CA MET A 1 19.77 -15.87 -12.97
C MET A 1 19.06 -15.45 -11.70
N ALA A 2 18.00 -14.63 -11.79
CA ALA A 2 17.20 -14.30 -10.62
C ALA A 2 16.57 -15.57 -10.05
N ARG A 3 16.72 -15.82 -8.75
CA ARG A 3 16.20 -17.02 -8.10
C ARG A 3 14.91 -16.68 -7.39
N GLN A 4 13.81 -17.28 -7.84
CA GLN A 4 12.51 -17.16 -7.17
C GLN A 4 12.56 -17.87 -5.81
N VAL A 5 12.03 -17.22 -4.78
CA VAL A 5 11.95 -17.77 -3.40
C VAL A 5 10.55 -18.18 -3.01
N LEU A 6 9.53 -17.46 -3.50
CA LEU A 6 8.13 -17.67 -3.15
C LEU A 6 7.23 -17.29 -4.35
N ASN A 7 6.18 -18.09 -4.57
CA ASN A 7 5.02 -17.68 -5.34
C ASN A 7 3.85 -17.64 -4.36
N TYR A 8 3.24 -16.48 -4.15
CA TYR A 8 2.15 -16.32 -3.19
C TYR A 8 1.05 -15.46 -3.79
N HIS A 9 -0.04 -16.10 -4.24
CA HIS A 9 -1.10 -15.44 -4.99
C HIS A 9 -0.53 -14.67 -6.18
N ASP A 10 -0.77 -13.36 -6.26
CA ASP A 10 -0.38 -12.52 -7.39
C ASP A 10 1.05 -11.95 -7.25
N VAL A 11 1.83 -12.40 -6.26
CA VAL A 11 3.23 -11.97 -6.07
C VAL A 11 4.24 -13.10 -6.30
N GLN A 12 5.27 -12.80 -7.09
CA GLN A 12 6.43 -13.66 -7.30
C GLN A 12 7.66 -13.04 -6.66
N LEU A 13 8.05 -13.52 -5.48
CA LEU A 13 9.18 -12.96 -4.75
C LEU A 13 10.49 -13.64 -5.17
N TYR A 14 11.54 -12.84 -5.41
CA TYR A 14 12.89 -13.31 -5.70
C TYR A 14 13.83 -13.13 -4.50
N GLU A 15 14.99 -13.79 -4.51
CA GLU A 15 16.00 -13.67 -3.45
C GLU A 15 16.42 -12.21 -3.21
N SER A 16 16.50 -11.42 -4.28
CA SER A 16 16.82 -9.99 -4.20
C SER A 16 15.77 -9.19 -3.43
N ASP A 17 14.50 -9.52 -3.57
CA ASP A 17 13.40 -8.83 -2.89
C ASP A 17 13.35 -9.22 -1.42
N ALA A 18 13.46 -10.53 -1.15
CA ALA A 18 13.47 -11.05 0.22
C ALA A 18 14.67 -10.54 1.03
N ALA A 19 15.82 -10.33 0.38
CA ALA A 19 17.00 -9.78 1.02
C ALA A 19 16.79 -8.36 1.56
N LEU A 20 15.86 -7.58 0.99
CA LEU A 20 15.57 -6.21 1.43
C LEU A 20 15.05 -6.15 2.88
N PHE A 21 14.40 -7.21 3.36
CA PHE A 21 13.93 -7.30 4.76
C PHE A 21 15.06 -7.56 5.76
N THR A 22 16.21 -8.08 5.31
CA THR A 22 17.29 -8.54 6.19
C THR A 22 18.32 -7.47 6.55
N GLY A 23 18.19 -6.26 6.00
CA GLY A 23 19.10 -5.14 6.28
C GLY A 23 18.40 -3.79 6.31
N HIS A 24 19.18 -2.73 6.51
CA HIS A 24 18.77 -1.32 6.43
C HIS A 24 18.55 -0.88 4.98
N GLN A 25 17.73 -1.62 4.24
CA GLN A 25 17.49 -1.44 2.80
C GLN A 25 16.08 -0.91 2.54
N TRP A 26 15.94 -0.12 1.49
CA TRP A 26 14.63 0.30 0.98
C TRP A 26 13.90 -0.89 0.40
N LEU A 27 12.60 -0.95 0.64
CA LEU A 27 11.74 -1.92 -0.02
C LEU A 27 11.50 -1.49 -1.47
N ASN A 28 11.42 -2.47 -2.36
CA ASN A 28 10.93 -2.27 -3.71
C ASN A 28 9.43 -2.63 -3.79
N ASP A 29 8.87 -2.41 -4.98
CA ASP A 29 7.48 -2.69 -5.33
C ASP A 29 7.07 -4.12 -4.94
N ASN A 30 7.92 -5.10 -5.28
CA ASN A 30 7.63 -6.51 -5.08
C ASN A 30 7.62 -6.91 -3.60
N ALA A 31 8.54 -6.36 -2.80
CA ALA A 31 8.60 -6.55 -1.35
C ALA A 31 7.39 -5.91 -0.65
N ILE A 32 6.95 -4.73 -1.10
CA ILE A 32 5.73 -4.10 -0.59
C ILE A 32 4.51 -4.95 -0.96
N ASN A 33 4.37 -5.29 -2.25
CA ASN A 33 3.25 -6.08 -2.75
C ASN A 33 3.13 -7.43 -2.04
N PHE A 34 4.25 -8.08 -1.73
CA PHE A 34 4.24 -9.33 -0.97
C PHE A 34 3.47 -9.22 0.34
N TYR A 35 3.76 -8.20 1.14
CA TYR A 35 3.07 -8.05 2.42
C TYR A 35 1.63 -7.56 2.24
N LEU A 36 1.35 -6.72 1.25
CA LEU A 36 -0.03 -6.32 0.91
C LEU A 36 -0.88 -7.53 0.49
N GLN A 37 -0.33 -8.46 -0.30
CA GLN A 37 -0.98 -9.71 -0.65
C GLN A 37 -1.18 -10.59 0.59
N TYR A 38 -0.17 -10.70 1.46
CA TYR A 38 -0.34 -11.40 2.73
C TYR A 38 -1.49 -10.84 3.58
N LEU A 39 -1.57 -9.52 3.74
CA LEU A 39 -2.67 -8.86 4.45
C LEU A 39 -4.02 -9.08 3.76
N THR A 40 -4.06 -9.05 2.43
CA THR A 40 -5.28 -9.33 1.63
C THR A 40 -5.87 -10.69 1.96
N GLN A 41 -5.03 -11.71 2.18
CA GLN A 41 -5.48 -13.07 2.44
C GLN A 41 -5.78 -13.35 3.92
N THR A 42 -5.22 -12.57 4.85
CA THR A 42 -5.20 -12.93 6.28
C THR A 42 -5.89 -11.93 7.20
N VAL A 43 -5.97 -10.65 6.82
CA VAL A 43 -6.45 -9.56 7.68
C VAL A 43 -7.54 -8.74 7.00
N ALA A 44 -7.36 -8.42 5.72
CA ALA A 44 -8.25 -7.52 5.00
C ALA A 44 -9.65 -8.13 4.81
N ARG A 45 -10.68 -7.29 4.99
CA ARG A 45 -12.04 -7.65 4.59
C ARG A 45 -12.17 -7.53 3.07
N ARG A 46 -13.21 -8.18 2.50
CA ARG A 46 -13.47 -8.19 1.05
C ARG A 46 -13.74 -6.80 0.44
N ASP A 47 -14.19 -5.88 1.27
CA ASP A 47 -14.45 -4.48 0.94
C ASP A 47 -13.22 -3.57 1.15
N VAL A 48 -12.05 -4.13 1.43
CA VAL A 48 -10.77 -3.41 1.48
C VAL A 48 -9.96 -3.73 0.23
N LEU A 49 -9.43 -2.70 -0.42
CA LEU A 49 -8.45 -2.82 -1.50
C LEU A 49 -7.07 -2.46 -0.96
N LEU A 50 -6.13 -3.39 -1.04
CA LEU A 50 -4.69 -3.13 -0.88
C LEU A 50 -4.11 -3.11 -2.30
N MET A 51 -3.78 -1.93 -2.80
CA MET A 51 -3.41 -1.77 -4.21
C MET A 51 -1.95 -2.14 -4.43
N ASP A 52 -1.69 -2.99 -5.43
CA ASP A 52 -0.34 -3.38 -5.86
C ASP A 52 0.41 -2.13 -6.41
N PRO A 53 1.66 -1.86 -5.97
CA PRO A 53 2.49 -0.78 -6.52
C PRO A 53 2.61 -0.78 -8.05
N ALA A 54 2.64 -1.95 -8.71
CA ALA A 54 2.68 -2.04 -10.17
C ALA A 54 1.38 -1.54 -10.81
N VAL A 55 0.24 -1.79 -10.16
CA VAL A 55 -1.07 -1.28 -10.60
C VAL A 55 -1.15 0.24 -10.36
N VAL A 56 -0.56 0.76 -9.27
CA VAL A 56 -0.40 2.20 -9.06
C VAL A 56 0.43 2.84 -10.18
N SER A 57 1.54 2.20 -10.57
CA SER A 57 2.36 2.64 -11.69
C SER A 57 1.59 2.64 -13.02
N CYS A 58 0.81 1.59 -13.28
CA CYS A 58 -0.08 1.50 -14.44
C CYS A 58 -1.08 2.67 -14.48
N LEU A 59 -1.76 2.93 -13.36
CA LEU A 59 -2.70 4.04 -13.23
C LEU A 59 -2.06 5.40 -13.56
N LEU A 60 -0.82 5.62 -13.10
CA LEU A 60 -0.15 6.91 -13.23
C LEU A 60 0.52 7.15 -14.58
N HIS A 61 0.92 6.09 -15.28
CA HIS A 61 1.82 6.19 -16.43
C HIS A 61 1.33 5.50 -17.70
N GLN A 62 0.26 4.70 -17.62
CA GLN A 62 -0.24 3.92 -18.76
C GLN A 62 -1.72 4.18 -19.06
N CYS A 63 -2.53 4.63 -18.09
CA CYS A 63 -3.92 4.99 -18.35
C CYS A 63 -4.04 6.39 -19.00
N GLU A 64 -4.36 6.43 -20.29
CA GLU A 64 -4.50 7.62 -21.12
C GLU A 64 -5.96 7.94 -21.45
N ASP A 65 -6.85 6.94 -21.52
CA ASP A 65 -8.24 7.12 -21.92
C ASP A 65 -9.30 6.46 -21.01
N GLU A 66 -10.56 6.81 -21.22
CA GLU A 66 -11.69 6.39 -20.37
C GLU A 66 -11.87 4.86 -20.33
N ASP A 67 -11.61 4.17 -21.45
CA ASP A 67 -11.78 2.71 -21.53
C ASP A 67 -10.74 2.00 -20.66
N GLU A 68 -9.48 2.45 -20.68
CA GLU A 68 -8.42 1.93 -19.81
C GLU A 68 -8.72 2.15 -18.32
N TYR A 69 -9.23 3.33 -17.94
CA TYR A 69 -9.68 3.58 -16.57
C TYR A 69 -10.85 2.67 -16.19
N GLN A 70 -11.80 2.41 -17.09
CA GLN A 70 -12.93 1.52 -16.83
C GLN A 70 -12.47 0.07 -16.64
N GLU A 71 -11.59 -0.43 -17.51
CA GLU A 71 -11.02 -1.78 -17.39
C GLU A 71 -10.27 -1.95 -16.07
N LEU A 72 -9.42 -0.98 -15.70
CA LEU A 72 -8.69 -1.02 -14.44
C LEU A 72 -9.64 -0.99 -13.23
N ALA A 73 -10.69 -0.16 -13.27
CA ALA A 73 -11.69 -0.08 -12.21
C ALA A 73 -12.46 -1.39 -12.03
N ILE A 74 -12.78 -2.08 -13.14
CA ILE A 74 -13.44 -3.39 -13.13
C ILE A 74 -12.50 -4.45 -12.53
N GLY A 75 -11.23 -4.47 -12.96
CA GLY A 75 -10.22 -5.41 -12.45
C GLY A 75 -9.99 -5.27 -10.93
N LEU A 76 -10.11 -4.05 -10.40
CA LEU A 76 -10.00 -3.77 -8.97
C LEU A 76 -11.30 -3.97 -8.19
N ASP A 77 -12.40 -4.30 -8.86
CA ASP A 77 -13.75 -4.40 -8.29
C ASP A 77 -14.07 -3.17 -7.42
N LEU A 78 -13.73 -1.98 -7.93
CA LEU A 78 -13.64 -0.76 -7.12
C LEU A 78 -15.01 -0.34 -6.54
N THR A 79 -16.11 -0.75 -7.17
CA THR A 79 -17.48 -0.50 -6.71
C THR A 79 -17.80 -1.16 -5.37
N SER A 80 -17.21 -2.32 -5.08
CA SER A 80 -17.47 -3.06 -3.84
C SER A 80 -16.58 -2.63 -2.66
N LYS A 81 -15.54 -1.82 -2.93
CA LYS A 81 -14.54 -1.40 -1.94
C LYS A 81 -15.02 -0.20 -1.15
N GLN A 82 -14.93 -0.25 0.17
CA GLN A 82 -15.21 0.86 1.09
C GLN A 82 -13.92 1.57 1.52
N LEU A 83 -12.83 0.81 1.62
CA LEU A 83 -11.51 1.30 2.00
C LEU A 83 -10.50 0.93 0.92
N CYS A 84 -9.72 1.90 0.45
CA CYS A 84 -8.59 1.65 -0.44
C CYS A 84 -7.30 2.15 0.23
N ILE A 85 -6.32 1.26 0.33
CA ILE A 85 -4.99 1.50 0.88
C ILE A 85 -4.02 1.40 -0.28
N ILE A 86 -3.39 2.52 -0.61
CA ILE A 86 -2.65 2.69 -1.85
C ILE A 86 -1.22 3.14 -1.51
N PRO A 87 -0.18 2.36 -1.85
CA PRO A 87 1.19 2.80 -1.68
C PRO A 87 1.49 3.96 -2.63
N VAL A 88 2.13 5.00 -2.11
CA VAL A 88 2.59 6.17 -2.85
C VAL A 88 4.10 6.09 -2.98
N THR A 89 4.59 6.30 -4.18
CA THR A 89 6.01 6.44 -4.50
C THR A 89 6.24 7.78 -5.17
N ASP A 90 7.40 8.39 -4.89
CA ASP A 90 7.91 9.55 -5.62
C ASP A 90 8.41 9.23 -7.04
N ASN A 91 8.35 7.97 -7.47
CA ASN A 91 8.69 7.57 -8.82
C ASN A 91 7.80 8.33 -9.83
N ASP A 92 8.43 9.02 -10.77
CA ASP A 92 7.78 9.88 -11.75
C ASP A 92 7.82 9.32 -13.18
N ALA A 93 8.48 8.19 -13.40
CA ALA A 93 8.57 7.53 -14.70
C ALA A 93 8.69 6.00 -14.61
N LEU A 94 8.25 5.31 -15.66
CA LEU A 94 8.41 3.87 -15.78
C LEU A 94 9.90 3.48 -15.77
N GLY A 95 10.29 2.64 -14.81
CA GLY A 95 11.67 2.16 -14.66
C GLY A 95 12.64 3.16 -14.00
N ALA A 96 12.18 4.33 -13.58
CA ALA A 96 12.95 5.19 -12.67
C ALA A 96 12.93 4.63 -11.24
N GLY A 97 13.90 5.05 -10.42
CA GLY A 97 13.99 4.64 -9.03
C GLY A 97 13.14 5.52 -8.13
N SER A 98 12.49 4.91 -7.13
CA SER A 98 11.86 5.64 -6.02
C SER A 98 12.90 5.95 -4.94
N SER A 99 12.79 7.13 -4.33
CA SER A 99 13.55 7.48 -3.13
C SER A 99 12.72 7.41 -1.84
N HIS A 100 11.39 7.40 -1.93
CA HIS A 100 10.53 7.41 -0.76
C HIS A 100 9.15 6.76 -0.98
N TRP A 101 8.70 6.04 0.05
CA TRP A 101 7.38 5.42 0.11
C TRP A 101 6.53 6.10 1.18
N SER A 102 5.25 6.29 0.87
CA SER A 102 4.22 6.74 1.80
C SER A 102 2.89 6.06 1.48
N LEU A 103 1.81 6.38 2.20
CA LEU A 103 0.52 5.69 2.06
C LEU A 103 -0.61 6.69 1.85
N LEU A 104 -1.41 6.45 0.82
CA LEU A 104 -2.67 7.15 0.56
C LEU A 104 -3.83 6.24 0.95
N LEU A 105 -4.67 6.74 1.85
CA LEU A 105 -5.89 6.09 2.30
C LEU A 105 -7.09 6.78 1.64
N TYR A 106 -7.98 6.01 1.03
CA TYR A 106 -9.28 6.49 0.55
C TYR A 106 -10.40 5.79 1.30
N SER A 107 -11.27 6.57 1.95
CA SER A 107 -12.46 6.10 2.65
C SER A 107 -13.53 7.19 2.62
N ASP A 108 -14.81 6.79 2.51
CA ASP A 108 -15.96 7.70 2.61
C ASP A 108 -15.91 8.94 1.69
N GLY A 109 -15.19 8.83 0.57
CA GLY A 109 -15.05 9.92 -0.40
C GLY A 109 -13.85 10.84 -0.16
N ASP A 110 -13.11 10.70 0.93
CA ASP A 110 -11.96 11.53 1.26
C ASP A 110 -10.63 10.79 1.14
N PHE A 111 -9.56 11.56 0.95
CA PHE A 111 -8.20 11.04 0.86
C PHE A 111 -7.37 11.52 2.06
N GLN A 112 -6.66 10.61 2.70
CA GLN A 112 -5.72 10.91 3.78
C GLN A 112 -4.34 10.40 3.39
N HIS A 113 -3.33 11.27 3.46
CA HIS A 113 -1.95 10.90 3.17
C HIS A 113 -1.13 10.79 4.44
N PHE A 114 -0.47 9.66 4.60
CA PHE A 114 0.40 9.32 5.72
C PHE A 114 1.83 9.18 5.21
N ASP A 115 2.69 10.08 5.66
CA ASP A 115 4.08 10.15 5.24
C ASP A 115 4.98 10.04 6.48
N SER A 116 5.81 9.00 6.53
CA SER A 116 6.76 8.78 7.63
C SER A 116 7.96 9.74 7.58
N SER A 117 8.11 10.49 6.49
CA SER A 117 9.06 11.58 6.32
C SER A 117 8.28 12.84 5.89
N SER A 118 7.53 13.40 6.84
CA SER A 118 6.53 14.46 6.63
C SER A 118 6.82 15.42 5.47
N GLY A 119 5.98 15.34 4.42
CA GLY A 119 5.98 16.26 3.28
C GLY A 119 6.82 15.80 2.08
N HIS A 120 7.58 14.71 2.17
CA HIS A 120 8.38 14.20 1.05
C HIS A 120 7.51 13.83 -0.15
N ASN A 121 6.41 13.10 0.08
CA ASN A 121 5.53 12.61 -0.99
C ASN A 121 4.29 13.48 -1.22
N HIS A 122 4.24 14.73 -0.74
CA HIS A 122 3.04 15.57 -0.89
C HIS A 122 2.57 15.71 -2.36
N HIS A 123 3.51 15.95 -3.26
CA HIS A 123 3.21 16.08 -4.69
C HIS A 123 2.80 14.74 -5.32
N ALA A 124 3.49 13.65 -4.97
CA ALA A 124 3.18 12.31 -5.44
C ALA A 124 1.79 11.84 -4.98
N ALA A 125 1.46 12.08 -3.71
CA ALA A 125 0.17 11.76 -3.13
C ALA A 125 -0.97 12.56 -3.78
N ARG A 126 -0.75 13.84 -4.09
CA ARG A 126 -1.72 14.66 -4.85
C ARG A 126 -1.96 14.10 -6.24
N ARG A 127 -0.90 13.82 -6.98
CA ARG A 127 -0.97 13.29 -8.35
C ARG A 127 -1.69 11.94 -8.38
N LEU A 128 -1.41 11.08 -7.39
CA LEU A 128 -2.10 9.81 -7.22
C LEU A 128 -3.57 9.97 -6.84
N ALA A 129 -3.90 10.85 -5.89
CA ALA A 129 -5.28 11.13 -5.51
C ALA A 129 -6.10 11.62 -6.72
N GLU A 130 -5.56 12.55 -7.52
CA GLU A 130 -6.20 13.06 -8.74
C GLU A 130 -6.44 11.95 -9.78
N SER A 131 -5.46 11.07 -10.01
CA SER A 131 -5.60 9.95 -10.95
C SER A 131 -6.60 8.90 -10.43
N PHE A 132 -6.54 8.59 -9.13
CA PHE A 132 -7.49 7.70 -8.49
C PHE A 132 -8.92 8.28 -8.47
N GLU A 133 -9.08 9.59 -8.46
CA GLU A 133 -10.39 10.21 -8.64
C GLU A 133 -11.01 9.94 -10.01
N VAL A 134 -10.20 9.97 -11.07
CA VAL A 134 -10.63 9.64 -12.43
C VAL A 134 -11.07 8.18 -12.47
N LEU A 135 -10.26 7.29 -11.90
CA LEU A 135 -10.57 5.86 -11.76
C LEU A 135 -11.90 5.63 -11.01
N LEU A 136 -12.13 6.33 -9.90
CA LEU A 136 -13.41 6.26 -9.15
C LEU A 136 -14.61 6.73 -10.00
N ARG A 137 -14.43 7.74 -10.85
CA ARG A 137 -15.50 8.23 -11.75
C ARG A 137 -15.81 7.21 -12.84
N ALA A 138 -14.77 6.60 -13.43
CA ALA A 138 -14.90 5.51 -14.40
C ALA A 138 -15.63 4.30 -13.79
N ALA A 139 -15.38 3.99 -12.52
CA ALA A 139 -16.10 2.97 -11.76
C ALA A 139 -17.58 3.31 -11.46
N GLY A 140 -18.08 4.48 -11.86
CA GLY A 140 -19.44 4.92 -11.55
C GLY A 140 -19.66 5.39 -10.11
N LYS A 141 -18.61 5.51 -9.29
CA LYS A 141 -18.70 6.12 -7.94
C LYS A 141 -18.85 7.63 -8.07
N ARG A 142 -20.09 8.07 -8.32
CA ARG A 142 -20.46 9.48 -8.43
C ARG A 142 -20.36 10.19 -7.07
N ARG A 143 -20.08 11.50 -7.15
CA ARG A 143 -20.08 12.42 -6.00
C ARG A 143 -21.41 12.29 -5.23
N GLY A 144 -21.33 11.96 -3.94
CA GLY A 144 -22.36 12.40 -3.00
C GLY A 144 -22.43 13.93 -3.10
N SER A 145 -23.64 14.47 -3.22
CA SER A 145 -23.86 15.90 -3.36
C SER A 145 -23.23 16.66 -2.19
N GLY A 146 -22.13 17.38 -2.41
CA GLY A 146 -21.80 18.53 -1.54
C GLY A 146 -20.34 18.85 -1.25
N PHE A 147 -19.37 17.94 -1.37
CA PHE A 147 -17.99 18.28 -0.96
C PHE A 147 -16.94 17.84 -1.99
N SER A 148 -15.98 18.73 -2.25
CA SER A 148 -14.73 18.39 -2.94
C SER A 148 -14.07 17.27 -2.15
N ARG A 149 -13.71 16.16 -2.80
CA ARG A 149 -12.85 15.14 -2.17
C ARG A 149 -11.58 15.86 -1.76
N ARG A 150 -11.28 15.87 -0.46
CA ARG A 150 -10.15 16.63 0.05
C ARG A 150 -9.00 15.65 0.27
N LEU A 151 -7.88 15.88 -0.40
CA LEU A 151 -6.62 15.31 0.05
C LEU A 151 -6.20 16.03 1.34
N VAL A 152 -6.09 15.26 2.42
CA VAL A 152 -5.67 15.73 3.73
C VAL A 152 -4.32 15.12 4.07
N GLU A 153 -3.32 15.97 4.25
CA GLU A 153 -2.05 15.59 4.85
C GLU A 153 -2.23 15.36 6.35
N VAL A 154 -1.88 14.16 6.83
CA VAL A 154 -2.02 13.82 8.25
C VAL A 154 -0.83 14.36 9.02
N GLN A 155 -1.03 15.51 9.68
CA GLN A 155 0.03 16.24 10.40
C GLN A 155 0.72 15.43 11.51
N ASN A 156 0.00 14.48 12.13
CA ASN A 156 0.52 13.64 13.21
C ASN A 156 0.70 12.18 12.76
N ALA A 157 1.09 11.96 11.49
CA ALA A 157 1.43 10.64 11.00
C ALA A 157 2.67 10.09 11.74
N PRO A 158 2.75 8.78 12.01
CA PRO A 158 3.94 8.16 12.60
C PRO A 158 5.20 8.46 11.77
N GLN A 159 6.24 9.00 12.40
CA GLN A 159 7.47 9.43 11.73
C GLN A 159 8.59 8.40 11.90
N GLN A 160 9.34 8.13 10.83
CA GLN A 160 10.51 7.27 10.88
C GLN A 160 11.69 7.96 11.59
N GLN A 161 12.52 7.16 12.25
CA GLN A 161 13.73 7.64 12.95
C GLN A 161 15.04 7.26 12.23
N ASN A 162 14.93 6.67 11.04
CA ASN A 162 16.04 6.24 10.20
C ASN A 162 15.79 6.60 8.74
N GLY A 163 16.74 6.29 7.84
CA GLY A 163 16.65 6.64 6.42
C GLY A 163 16.13 5.53 5.50
N TYR A 164 15.58 4.43 6.02
CA TYR A 164 15.30 3.24 5.18
C TYR A 164 13.97 2.52 5.43
N ASP A 165 13.23 2.89 6.47
CA ASP A 165 11.99 2.21 6.86
C ASP A 165 10.71 2.80 6.26
N CYS A 166 10.76 3.79 5.38
CA CYS A 166 9.56 4.37 4.76
C CYS A 166 8.60 3.31 4.20
N GLY A 167 9.11 2.32 3.45
CA GLY A 167 8.32 1.19 2.96
C GLY A 167 7.76 0.31 4.07
N MET A 168 8.48 0.11 5.18
CA MET A 168 7.98 -0.64 6.33
C MET A 168 6.86 0.10 7.08
N TYR A 169 6.92 1.44 7.15
CA TYR A 169 5.81 2.24 7.68
C TYR A 169 4.55 2.06 6.84
N VAL A 170 4.65 2.02 5.50
CA VAL A 170 3.51 1.68 4.63
C VAL A 170 2.90 0.33 5.02
N LEU A 171 3.71 -0.70 5.25
CA LEU A 171 3.23 -2.03 5.64
C LEU A 171 2.50 -2.04 7.00
N VAL A 172 3.06 -1.38 8.01
CA VAL A 172 2.45 -1.30 9.35
C VAL A 172 1.15 -0.50 9.33
N LEU A 173 1.12 0.61 8.59
CA LEU A 173 -0.08 1.43 8.41
C LEU A 173 -1.17 0.67 7.65
N ALA A 174 -0.81 -0.07 6.60
CA ALA A 174 -1.75 -0.92 5.85
C ALA A 174 -2.38 -1.99 6.76
N GLU A 175 -1.58 -2.66 7.58
CA GLU A 175 -2.09 -3.64 8.56
C GLU A 175 -3.03 -2.96 9.57
N TYR A 176 -2.64 -1.81 10.11
CA TYR A 176 -3.45 -1.05 11.06
C TYR A 176 -4.83 -0.71 10.49
N PHE A 177 -4.89 -0.14 9.28
CA PHE A 177 -6.17 0.25 8.67
C PHE A 177 -7.04 -0.96 8.30
N CYS A 178 -6.45 -2.08 7.88
CA CYS A 178 -7.20 -3.32 7.66
C CYS A 178 -7.85 -3.80 8.96
N ARG A 179 -7.10 -3.87 10.06
CA ARG A 179 -7.61 -4.31 11.36
C ARG A 179 -8.62 -3.33 11.94
N GLN A 180 -8.39 -2.03 11.78
CA GLN A 180 -9.33 -1.00 12.22
C GLN A 180 -10.66 -1.14 11.49
N HIS A 181 -10.65 -1.32 10.16
CA HIS A 181 -11.85 -1.56 9.36
C HIS A 181 -12.55 -2.89 9.72
N ALA A 182 -11.79 -3.90 10.15
CA ALA A 182 -12.31 -5.15 10.66
C ALA A 182 -12.92 -5.06 12.06
N GLY A 183 -12.76 -3.94 12.77
CA GLY A 183 -13.17 -3.78 14.17
C GLY A 183 -12.28 -4.55 15.16
N GLU A 184 -11.09 -4.97 14.75
CA GLU A 184 -10.12 -5.71 15.58
C GLU A 184 -9.22 -4.79 16.39
N VAL A 185 -9.01 -3.55 15.94
CA VAL A 185 -8.32 -2.53 16.72
C VAL A 185 -9.36 -1.88 17.64
N GLU A 186 -9.23 -2.11 18.95
CA GLU A 186 -9.99 -1.32 19.92
C GLU A 186 -9.76 0.16 19.61
N MET A 187 -10.82 0.99 19.57
CA MET A 187 -10.69 2.44 19.35
C MET A 187 -9.72 3.15 20.32
N ILE A 188 -9.23 2.45 21.34
CA ILE A 188 -8.27 2.89 22.34
C ILE A 188 -6.83 2.94 21.79
N ILE A 189 -6.44 2.04 20.87
CA ILE A 189 -5.07 2.04 20.33
C ILE A 189 -4.98 3.09 19.22
N SER A 190 -4.37 4.23 19.53
CA SER A 190 -4.10 5.27 18.53
C SER A 190 -3.08 4.79 17.49
N LEU A 191 -3.17 5.36 16.28
CA LEU A 191 -2.24 5.10 15.17
C LEU A 191 -0.76 5.22 15.60
N ASN A 192 -0.43 6.28 16.35
CA ASN A 192 0.94 6.55 16.81
C ASN A 192 1.44 5.54 17.85
N ASN A 193 0.54 4.91 18.61
CA ASN A 193 0.90 3.85 19.54
C ASN A 193 1.02 2.49 18.85
N TYR A 194 0.37 2.32 17.70
CA TYR A 194 0.47 1.08 16.90
C TYR A 194 1.72 1.09 16.01
N ALA A 195 1.96 2.18 15.29
CA ALA A 195 3.02 2.30 14.29
C ALA A 195 4.29 2.93 14.87
N THR A 196 4.86 2.31 15.91
CA THR A 196 6.11 2.77 16.52
C THR A 196 7.34 2.27 15.75
N PRO A 197 8.52 2.92 15.91
CA PRO A 197 9.77 2.41 15.34
C PRO A 197 10.10 0.97 15.76
N GLU A 198 9.77 0.59 17.00
CA GLU A 198 9.96 -0.76 17.53
C GLU A 198 9.09 -1.75 16.77
N ARG A 199 7.80 -1.45 16.58
CA ARG A 199 6.88 -2.32 15.83
C ARG A 199 7.29 -2.46 14.36
N VAL A 200 7.75 -1.38 13.75
CA VAL A 200 8.30 -1.37 12.38
C VAL A 200 9.52 -2.29 12.28
N THR A 201 10.43 -2.19 13.24
CA THR A 201 11.63 -3.05 13.32
C THR A 201 11.25 -4.51 13.54
N GLU A 202 10.31 -4.78 14.46
CA GLU A 202 9.80 -6.12 14.73
C GLU A 202 9.20 -6.75 13.47
N LEU A 203 8.35 -6.01 12.73
CA LEU A 203 7.76 -6.50 11.49
C LEU A 203 8.86 -6.83 10.48
N ARG A 204 9.83 -5.93 10.27
CA ARG A 204 10.95 -6.16 9.33
C ARG A 204 11.69 -7.46 9.65
N LEU A 205 11.97 -7.71 10.94
CA LEU A 205 12.65 -8.93 11.39
C LEU A 205 11.78 -10.21 11.28
N GLN A 206 10.46 -10.07 11.22
CA GLN A 206 9.53 -11.18 11.06
C GLN A 206 9.32 -11.59 9.59
N LEU A 207 9.43 -10.67 8.63
CA LEU A 207 9.13 -10.94 7.22
C LEU A 207 9.95 -12.10 6.61
N PRO A 208 11.28 -12.25 6.87
CA PRO A 208 12.02 -13.42 6.39
C PRO A 208 11.46 -14.74 6.93
N LYS A 209 11.05 -14.77 8.20
CA LYS A 209 10.45 -15.96 8.83
C LYS A 209 9.08 -16.26 8.25
N LEU A 210 8.30 -15.21 7.92
CA LEU A 210 7.01 -15.34 7.26
C LEU A 210 7.17 -15.97 5.86
N ILE A 211 8.14 -15.51 5.08
CA ILE A 211 8.45 -16.06 3.75
C ILE A 211 8.77 -17.56 3.85
N GLU A 212 9.65 -17.96 4.77
CA GLU A 212 9.98 -19.37 4.97
C GLU A 212 8.79 -20.22 5.43
N LYS A 213 7.92 -19.67 6.29
CA LYS A 213 6.67 -20.33 6.70
C LYS A 213 5.76 -20.58 5.49
N LEU A 214 5.47 -19.53 4.70
CA LEU A 214 4.59 -19.64 3.53
C LEU A 214 5.14 -20.59 2.46
N LYS A 215 6.47 -20.59 2.28
CA LYS A 215 7.15 -21.53 1.39
C LYS A 215 6.98 -22.98 1.85
N ALA A 216 7.07 -23.25 3.15
CA ALA A 216 6.86 -24.58 3.71
C ALA A 216 5.38 -25.04 3.57
N GLU A 217 4.43 -24.12 3.65
CA GLU A 217 3.01 -24.39 3.43
C GLU A 217 2.71 -24.70 1.95
N ALA A 218 3.31 -23.96 1.02
CA ALA A 218 3.14 -24.19 -0.42
C ALA A 218 3.67 -25.56 -0.90
N VAL A 219 4.70 -26.11 -0.25
CA VAL A 219 5.22 -27.46 -0.56
C VAL A 219 4.28 -28.58 -0.07
N ARG A 220 3.40 -28.27 0.89
CA ARG A 220 2.48 -29.25 1.51
C ARG A 220 1.10 -29.28 0.86
N ALA A 221 0.73 -28.24 0.12
CA ALA A 221 -0.54 -28.13 -0.62
C ALA A 221 -0.48 -28.89 -1.95
#